data_AF-A0A7W0NBG6-F1
#
_entry.id   AF-A0A7W0NBG6-F1
#
_cell.length_a   1.000
_cell.length_b   1.000
_cell.length_c   1.000
_cell.angle_alpha   90.00
_cell.angle_beta   90.00
_cell.angle_gamma   90.00
#
_symmetry.space_group_name_H-M   'P 1'
#
loop_
_entity.id
_entity.type
_entity.pdbx_description
1 polymer ?
#
loop_
_entity_poly.entity_id
_entity_poly.type
_entity_poly.pdbx_seq_one_letter_code
_entity_poly.pdbx_strand_id
1 'polypeptide(L)'
;MFRSRPLCLKALRRDALGLGLLTVLVTLVAWRNLTDDVWLSRHDILTQFLPWYAYLGERLRAGEIPGWNPHQFSGAPFAGDPQSGWMYLPAMLFTPFLAPATALKTIVVFALAFAAFSTYAFARVLRMGVVAALVGAVVFAFGPFLQQNTHCCTARGQVALWIPLALLGVELALRAKTWHGRLAPWCVTGLAISQMLAGWFGQGAINA
;
A
#
# COMPACT_ATOMS: atom_id res chain seq x y z
N MET A 1 -14.49 -29.72 -12.77
CA MET A 1 -13.30 -30.37 -13.35
C MET A 1 -12.30 -29.30 -13.79
N PHE A 2 -11.41 -28.82 -12.91
CA PHE A 2 -10.43 -27.78 -13.25
C PHE A 2 -9.06 -28.42 -13.51
N ARG A 3 -8.71 -28.53 -14.79
CA ARG A 3 -7.39 -28.94 -15.25
C ARG A 3 -6.48 -27.72 -15.16
N SER A 4 -5.44 -27.78 -14.33
CA SER A 4 -4.31 -26.86 -14.40
C SER A 4 -3.67 -27.03 -15.78
N ARG A 5 -4.02 -26.16 -16.72
CA ARG A 5 -3.30 -26.12 -18.00
C ARG A 5 -1.86 -25.71 -17.69
N PRO A 6 -0.84 -26.44 -18.15
CA PRO A 6 0.54 -25.98 -18.02
C PRO A 6 0.62 -24.59 -18.67
N LEU A 7 1.19 -23.63 -17.93
CA LEU A 7 1.39 -22.27 -18.44
C LEU A 7 2.24 -22.37 -19.71
N CYS A 8 1.66 -22.01 -20.86
CA CYS A 8 2.41 -21.95 -22.10
C CYS A 8 3.56 -20.96 -21.94
N LEU A 9 4.77 -21.30 -22.39
CA LEU A 9 5.94 -20.41 -22.33
C LEU A 9 5.66 -19.01 -22.90
N LYS A 10 4.79 -18.93 -23.93
CA LYS A 10 4.32 -17.68 -24.52
C LYS A 10 3.47 -16.84 -23.55
N ALA A 11 2.65 -17.48 -22.72
CA ALA A 11 1.86 -16.80 -21.70
C ALA A 11 2.78 -16.22 -20.61
N LEU A 12 3.76 -17.01 -20.15
CA LEU A 12 4.76 -16.55 -19.18
C LEU A 12 5.58 -15.36 -19.72
N ARG A 13 5.99 -15.41 -20.99
CA ARG A 13 6.72 -14.30 -21.63
C ARG A 13 5.88 -13.03 -21.73
N ARG A 14 4.58 -13.14 -22.04
CA ARG A 14 3.66 -11.99 -22.08
C ARG A 14 3.46 -11.39 -20.70
N ASP A 15 3.31 -12.23 -19.67
CA ASP A 15 3.21 -11.78 -18.29
C ASP A 15 4.51 -11.08 -17.82
N ALA A 16 5.68 -11.60 -18.19
CA ALA A 16 6.97 -10.95 -17.90
C ALA A 16 7.10 -9.58 -18.59
N LEU A 17 6.66 -9.45 -19.84
CA LEU A 17 6.63 -8.16 -20.53
C LEU A 17 5.65 -7.18 -19.88
N GLY A 18 4.46 -7.65 -19.48
CA GLY A 18 3.47 -6.84 -18.77
C GLY A 18 4.00 -6.32 -17.44
N LEU A 19 4.61 -7.20 -16.63
CA LEU A 19 5.25 -6.83 -15.37
C LEU A 19 6.45 -5.90 -15.59
N GLY A 20 7.28 -6.15 -16.60
CA GLY A 20 8.40 -5.28 -16.94
C GLY A 20 7.96 -3.86 -17.30
N LEU A 21 6.92 -3.74 -18.13
CA LEU A 21 6.33 -2.44 -18.46
C LEU A 21 5.72 -1.77 -17.22
N LEU A 22 5.03 -2.52 -16.37
CA LEU A 22 4.47 -2.00 -15.13
C LEU A 22 5.55 -1.46 -14.19
N THR A 23 6.67 -2.18 -14.04
CA THR A 23 7.84 -1.75 -13.26
C THR A 23 8.42 -0.45 -13.82
N VAL A 24 8.56 -0.33 -15.15
CA VAL A 24 9.04 0.91 -15.79
C VAL A 24 8.09 2.07 -15.46
N LEU A 25 6.77 1.89 -15.60
CA LEU A 25 5.80 2.93 -15.29
C LEU A 25 5.84 3.36 -13.82
N VAL A 26 5.86 2.39 -12.89
CA VAL A 26 5.99 2.67 -11.45
C VAL A 26 7.28 3.44 -11.18
N THR A 27 8.40 3.04 -11.79
CA THR A 27 9.70 3.70 -11.60
C THR A 27 9.69 5.13 -12.13
N LEU A 28 9.11 5.37 -13.30
CA LEU A 28 9.01 6.71 -13.88
C LEU A 28 8.20 7.67 -13.00
N VAL A 29 7.08 7.21 -12.44
CA VAL A 29 6.27 8.03 -11.52
C VAL A 29 6.96 8.21 -10.18
N ALA A 30 7.51 7.12 -9.62
CA ALA A 30 8.25 7.14 -8.36
C ALA A 30 9.48 8.06 -8.42
N TRP A 31 10.17 8.10 -9.56
CA TRP A 31 11.33 8.96 -9.79
C TRP A 31 11.01 10.43 -9.52
N ARG A 32 9.87 10.90 -10.01
CA ARG A 32 9.41 12.28 -9.74
C ARG A 32 9.19 12.51 -8.25
N ASN A 33 8.51 11.61 -7.57
CA ASN A 33 8.22 11.74 -6.13
C ASN A 33 9.48 11.64 -5.26
N LEU A 34 10.50 10.90 -5.72
CA LEU A 34 11.77 10.75 -5.02
C LEU A 34 12.69 11.96 -5.20
N THR A 35 12.70 12.57 -6.39
CA THR A 35 13.60 13.68 -6.74
C THR A 35 13.05 15.05 -6.38
N ASP A 36 11.73 15.21 -6.41
CA ASP A 36 11.07 16.48 -6.11
C ASP A 36 10.60 16.51 -4.64
N ASP A 37 10.97 17.56 -3.91
CA ASP A 37 10.54 17.82 -2.52
C ASP A 37 9.32 18.74 -2.43
N VAL A 38 8.90 19.39 -3.53
CA VAL A 38 7.82 20.40 -3.52
C VAL A 38 6.49 19.82 -3.06
N TRP A 39 6.24 18.53 -3.28
CA TRP A 39 5.02 17.89 -2.80
C TRP A 39 5.04 17.67 -1.27
N LEU A 40 6.21 17.63 -0.64
CA LEU A 40 6.31 17.55 0.82
C LEU A 40 5.89 18.86 1.51
N SER A 41 5.95 20.00 0.80
CA SER A 41 5.52 21.29 1.35
C SER A 41 3.99 21.48 1.33
N ARG A 42 3.22 20.45 0.94
CA ARG A 42 1.75 20.47 1.11
C ARG A 42 1.42 20.53 2.59
N HIS A 43 0.40 21.32 2.93
CA HIS A 43 0.09 21.68 4.31
C HIS A 43 0.05 20.48 5.26
N ASP A 44 -0.85 19.52 5.03
CA ASP A 44 -1.02 18.35 5.92
C ASP A 44 0.24 17.46 5.98
N ILE A 45 0.94 17.34 4.86
CA ILE A 45 2.18 16.55 4.81
C ILE A 45 3.24 17.20 5.70
N LEU A 46 3.45 18.50 5.55
CA LEU A 46 4.47 19.25 6.25
C LEU A 46 4.15 19.42 7.74
N THR A 47 2.89 19.75 8.07
CA THR A 47 2.49 20.16 9.43
C THR A 47 2.05 18.99 10.31
N GLN A 48 1.61 17.87 9.72
CA GLN A 48 1.08 16.73 10.46
C GLN A 48 1.87 15.43 10.21
N PHE A 49 1.91 14.93 8.97
CA PHE A 49 2.47 13.58 8.71
C PHE A 49 3.97 13.50 8.89
N LEU A 50 4.72 14.51 8.44
CA LEU A 50 6.17 14.54 8.55
C LEU A 50 6.65 14.53 10.02
N PRO A 51 6.15 15.41 10.93
CA PRO A 51 6.54 15.37 12.34
C PRO A 51 6.05 14.09 13.04
N TRP A 52 4.87 13.57 12.69
CA TRP A 52 4.41 12.29 13.24
C TRP A 52 5.29 11.11 12.85
N TYR A 53 5.75 11.04 11.61
CA TYR A 53 6.63 9.96 11.16
C TYR A 53 8.05 10.10 11.72
N ALA A 54 8.50 11.33 11.97
CA ALA A 54 9.72 11.57 12.74
C ALA A 54 9.58 11.02 14.18
N TYR A 55 8.50 11.39 14.87
CA TYR A 55 8.21 10.92 16.22
C TYR A 55 8.08 9.39 16.28
N LEU A 56 7.29 8.78 15.39
CA LEU A 56 7.13 7.33 15.28
C LEU A 56 8.50 6.65 15.11
N GLY A 57 9.32 7.13 14.18
CA GLY A 57 10.65 6.58 13.92
C GLY A 57 11.59 6.68 15.12
N GLU A 58 11.54 7.78 15.87
CA GLU A 58 12.30 7.96 17.11
C GLU A 58 11.88 6.97 18.21
N ARG A 59 10.58 6.85 18.48
CA ARG A 59 10.07 5.93 19.53
C ARG A 59 10.33 4.47 19.17
N LEU A 60 10.13 4.09 17.92
CA LEU A 60 10.42 2.73 17.45
C LEU A 60 11.91 2.39 17.54
N ARG A 61 12.82 3.33 17.21
CA ARG A 61 14.27 3.15 17.39
C ARG A 61 14.66 2.98 18.86
N ALA A 62 13.93 3.61 19.78
CA ALA A 62 14.10 3.44 21.21
C ALA A 62 13.50 2.13 21.76
N GLY A 63 12.82 1.33 20.91
CA GLY A 63 12.13 0.10 21.34
C GLY A 63 10.84 0.37 22.09
N GLU A 64 10.25 1.55 21.93
CA GLU A 64 9.10 2.00 22.70
C GLU A 64 7.84 2.04 21.85
N ILE A 65 6.70 1.76 22.49
CA ILE A 65 5.38 1.97 21.90
C ILE A 65 5.03 3.46 22.05
N PRO A 66 4.75 4.20 20.94
CA PRO A 66 4.47 5.63 21.00
C PRO A 66 3.05 5.89 21.52
N GLY A 67 2.81 5.72 22.83
CA GLY A 67 1.49 5.86 23.44
C GLY A 67 0.95 7.30 23.46
N TRP A 68 1.79 8.26 23.84
CA TRP A 68 1.43 9.66 23.99
C TRP A 68 2.41 10.52 23.19
N ASN A 69 1.92 11.51 22.44
CA ASN A 69 2.75 12.51 21.77
C ASN A 69 2.68 13.82 22.55
N PRO A 70 3.75 14.24 23.25
CA PRO A 70 3.77 15.48 24.03
C PRO A 70 3.94 16.74 23.18
N HIS A 71 4.27 16.60 21.89
CA HIS A 71 4.57 17.71 20.99
C HIS A 71 3.32 18.30 20.29
N GLN A 72 2.15 17.69 20.50
CA GLN A 72 0.90 18.14 19.91
C GLN A 72 -0.02 18.73 20.98
N PHE A 73 -0.24 20.04 20.94
CA PHE A 73 -0.98 20.78 21.96
C PHE A 73 -0.44 20.50 23.38
N SER A 74 -1.31 20.15 24.33
CA SER A 74 -0.92 19.67 25.69
C SER A 74 -0.68 18.15 25.74
N GLY A 75 -0.52 17.53 24.58
CA GLY A 75 -0.35 16.11 24.38
C GLY A 75 -1.58 15.44 23.74
N ALA A 76 -1.33 14.35 23.01
CA ALA A 76 -2.36 13.58 22.32
C ALA A 76 -2.08 12.06 22.34
N PRO A 77 -3.12 11.20 22.32
CA PRO A 77 -2.95 9.74 22.31
C PRO A 77 -2.46 9.23 20.95
N PHE A 78 -1.14 9.19 20.75
CA PHE A 78 -0.52 8.88 19.46
C PHE A 78 -0.79 7.45 18.98
N ALA A 79 -0.63 6.44 19.85
CA ALA A 79 -0.95 5.05 19.50
C ALA A 79 -2.46 4.81 19.29
N GLY A 80 -3.30 5.70 19.81
CA GLY A 80 -4.75 5.67 19.59
C GLY A 80 -5.16 6.37 18.30
N ASP A 81 -4.26 7.14 17.68
CA ASP A 81 -4.53 7.85 16.44
C ASP A 81 -4.23 6.95 15.23
N PRO A 82 -5.24 6.59 14.43
CA PRO A 82 -5.08 5.71 13.28
C PRO A 82 -4.29 6.34 12.11
N GLN A 83 -4.03 7.64 12.12
CA GLN A 83 -3.21 8.32 11.12
C GLN A 83 -1.75 8.44 11.53
N SER A 84 -1.42 8.16 12.80
CA SER A 84 -0.06 8.26 13.35
C SER A 84 0.97 7.36 12.65
N GLY A 85 0.50 6.34 11.94
CA GLY A 85 1.34 5.28 11.36
C GLY A 85 1.67 4.16 12.33
N TRP A 86 1.30 4.29 13.61
CA TRP A 86 1.33 3.16 14.54
C TRP A 86 0.39 2.05 14.08
N MET A 87 0.81 0.79 14.14
CA MET A 87 0.13 -0.41 13.59
C MET A 87 0.02 -0.48 12.06
N TYR A 88 0.43 0.57 11.35
CA TYR A 88 0.50 0.56 9.89
C TYR A 88 1.88 0.09 9.43
N LEU A 89 1.93 -1.13 8.86
CA LEU A 89 3.16 -1.86 8.56
C LEU A 89 4.16 -1.06 7.71
N PRO A 90 3.78 -0.38 6.62
CA PRO A 90 4.74 0.42 5.86
C PRO A 90 5.37 1.55 6.68
N ALA A 91 4.60 2.22 7.54
CA ALA A 91 5.15 3.27 8.40
C ALA A 91 6.09 2.68 9.45
N MET A 92 5.65 1.63 10.17
CA MET A 92 6.49 0.94 11.15
C MET A 92 7.78 0.36 10.55
N LEU A 93 7.74 -0.06 9.28
CA LEU A 93 8.89 -0.62 8.59
C LEU A 93 9.87 0.45 8.12
N PHE A 94 9.42 1.63 7.69
CA PHE A 94 10.30 2.60 7.02
C PHE A 94 10.77 3.75 7.93
N THR A 95 9.93 4.23 8.85
CA THR A 95 10.27 5.39 9.70
C THR A 95 11.42 5.16 10.70
N PRO A 96 11.68 3.94 11.23
CA PRO A 96 12.81 3.75 12.14
C PRO A 96 14.17 3.77 11.44
N PHE A 97 14.22 3.47 10.14
CA PHE A 97 15.49 3.28 9.42
C PHE A 97 15.82 4.41 8.44
N LEU A 98 14.87 5.29 8.15
CA LEU A 98 15.01 6.36 7.17
C LEU A 98 14.73 7.72 7.81
N ALA A 99 15.37 8.77 7.28
CA ALA A 99 15.01 10.14 7.64
C ALA A 99 13.52 10.42 7.30
N PRO A 100 12.81 11.28 8.04
CA PRO A 100 11.35 11.42 7.93
C PRO A 100 10.84 11.69 6.50
N ALA A 101 11.49 12.60 5.77
CA ALA A 101 11.13 12.90 4.38
C ALA A 101 11.35 11.70 3.45
N THR A 102 12.49 11.01 3.61
CA THR A 102 12.82 9.79 2.86
C THR A 102 11.89 8.64 3.19
N ALA A 103 11.48 8.50 4.46
CA ALA A 103 10.51 7.50 4.90
C ALA A 103 9.16 7.74 4.23
N LEU A 104 8.65 8.98 4.24
CA LEU A 104 7.40 9.34 3.59
C LEU A 104 7.44 9.08 2.08
N LYS A 105 8.50 9.50 1.40
CA LYS A 105 8.75 9.20 -0.02
C LYS A 105 8.70 7.70 -0.28
N THR A 106 9.39 6.92 0.54
CA THR A 106 9.44 5.45 0.43
C THR A 106 8.07 4.82 0.63
N ILE A 107 7.27 5.30 1.60
CA ILE A 107 5.90 4.84 1.84
C ILE A 107 5.01 5.09 0.61
N VAL A 108 5.11 6.26 -0.01
CA VAL A 108 4.35 6.60 -1.22
C VAL A 108 4.76 5.71 -2.40
N VAL A 109 6.07 5.51 -2.61
CA VAL A 109 6.57 4.63 -3.67
C VAL A 109 6.14 3.18 -3.44
N PHE A 110 6.21 2.71 -2.20
CA PHE A 110 5.70 1.40 -1.80
C PHE A 110 4.21 1.29 -2.13
N ALA A 111 3.39 2.26 -1.75
CA ALA A 111 1.95 2.24 -2.01
C ALA A 111 1.64 2.13 -3.51
N LEU A 112 2.33 2.91 -4.35
CA LEU A 112 2.17 2.87 -5.81
C LEU A 112 2.55 1.51 -6.39
N ALA A 113 3.74 1.00 -6.04
CA ALA A 113 4.23 -0.29 -6.52
C ALA A 113 3.29 -1.41 -6.07
N PHE A 114 2.99 -1.45 -4.78
CA PHE A 114 2.17 -2.48 -4.18
C PHE A 114 0.76 -2.52 -4.78
N ALA A 115 0.11 -1.37 -4.95
CA ALA A 115 -1.20 -1.28 -5.59
C ALA A 115 -1.15 -1.78 -7.04
N ALA A 116 -0.13 -1.39 -7.82
CA ALA A 116 0.05 -1.81 -9.19
C ALA A 116 0.20 -3.34 -9.32
N PHE A 117 1.14 -3.92 -8.57
CA PHE A 117 1.45 -5.35 -8.66
C PHE A 117 0.34 -6.24 -8.08
N SER A 118 -0.27 -5.85 -6.96
CA SER A 118 -1.39 -6.59 -6.37
C SER A 118 -2.62 -6.57 -7.29
N THR A 119 -2.91 -5.44 -7.94
CA THR A 119 -4.00 -5.34 -8.93
C THR A 119 -3.72 -6.19 -10.16
N TYR A 120 -2.50 -6.15 -10.69
CA TYR A 120 -2.11 -7.01 -11.81
C TYR A 120 -2.31 -8.48 -11.43
N ALA A 121 -1.76 -8.91 -10.29
CA ALA A 121 -1.89 -10.28 -9.80
C ALA A 121 -3.35 -10.70 -9.62
N PHE A 122 -4.19 -9.84 -9.04
CA PHE A 122 -5.62 -10.08 -8.90
C PHE A 122 -6.31 -10.28 -10.25
N ALA A 123 -6.07 -9.40 -11.22
CA ALA A 123 -6.62 -9.52 -12.57
C ALA A 123 -6.16 -10.80 -13.29
N ARG A 124 -4.90 -11.23 -13.08
CA ARG A 124 -4.41 -12.52 -13.59
C ARG A 124 -5.13 -13.70 -12.94
N VAL A 125 -5.38 -13.65 -11.63
CA VAL A 125 -6.18 -14.67 -10.94
C VAL A 125 -7.58 -14.70 -11.53
N LEU A 126 -8.23 -13.57 -11.80
CA LEU A 126 -9.52 -13.50 -12.50
C LEU A 126 -9.50 -14.01 -13.96
N ARG A 127 -8.34 -14.48 -14.46
CA ARG A 127 -8.14 -15.01 -15.82
C ARG A 127 -8.38 -13.98 -16.92
N MET A 128 -8.19 -12.69 -16.62
CA MET A 128 -8.23 -11.63 -17.61
C MET A 128 -7.11 -11.82 -18.66
N GLY A 129 -7.07 -11.03 -19.73
CA GLY A 129 -5.88 -10.97 -20.61
C GLY A 129 -4.73 -10.20 -19.96
N VAL A 130 -3.50 -10.34 -20.47
CA VAL A 130 -2.34 -9.55 -20.00
C VAL A 130 -2.57 -8.05 -20.19
N VAL A 131 -3.11 -7.66 -21.34
CA VAL A 131 -3.43 -6.24 -21.64
C VAL A 131 -4.49 -5.71 -20.67
N ALA A 132 -5.56 -6.47 -20.43
CA ALA A 132 -6.62 -6.06 -19.50
C ALA A 132 -6.10 -5.96 -18.05
N ALA A 133 -5.24 -6.89 -17.62
CA ALA A 133 -4.60 -6.84 -16.30
C ALA A 133 -3.66 -5.65 -16.16
N LEU A 134 -2.87 -5.34 -17.20
CA LEU A 134 -1.98 -4.18 -17.21
C LEU A 134 -2.77 -2.88 -17.13
N VAL A 135 -3.82 -2.73 -17.95
CA VAL A 135 -4.67 -1.53 -17.94
C VAL A 135 -5.34 -1.36 -16.58
N GLY A 136 -5.89 -2.44 -16.01
CA GLY A 136 -6.49 -2.40 -14.66
C GLY A 136 -5.48 -1.96 -13.59
N ALA A 137 -4.27 -2.51 -13.61
CA ALA A 137 -3.20 -2.14 -12.68
C ALA A 137 -2.77 -0.68 -12.83
N VAL A 138 -2.63 -0.18 -14.07
CA VAL A 138 -2.26 1.21 -14.36
C VAL A 138 -3.36 2.16 -13.91
N VAL A 139 -4.62 1.89 -14.27
CA VAL A 139 -5.75 2.74 -13.89
C VAL A 139 -5.92 2.80 -12.38
N PHE A 140 -5.79 1.66 -11.69
CA PHE A 140 -5.89 1.63 -10.24
C PHE A 140 -4.73 2.39 -9.58
N ALA A 141 -3.48 2.05 -9.92
CA ALA A 141 -2.29 2.59 -9.25
C ALA A 141 -2.03 4.08 -9.54
N PHE A 142 -2.28 4.54 -10.77
CA PHE A 142 -2.00 5.92 -11.20
C PHE A 142 -3.26 6.78 -11.32
N GLY A 143 -4.43 6.22 -11.00
CA GLY A 143 -5.67 6.97 -10.97
C GLY A 143 -5.70 8.03 -9.86
N PRO A 144 -6.71 8.92 -9.87
CA PRO A 144 -6.83 10.02 -8.91
C PRO A 144 -6.82 9.54 -7.45
N PHE A 145 -7.36 8.36 -7.20
CA PHE A 145 -7.52 7.78 -5.87
C PHE A 145 -6.18 7.54 -5.15
N LEU A 146 -5.18 7.00 -5.85
CA LEU A 146 -3.85 6.76 -5.26
C LEU A 146 -2.90 7.94 -5.43
N GLN A 147 -3.13 8.84 -6.39
CA GLN A 147 -2.40 10.12 -6.45
C GLN A 147 -2.73 11.04 -5.26
N GLN A 148 -3.92 10.94 -4.67
CA GLN A 148 -4.28 11.76 -3.50
C GLN A 148 -3.36 11.57 -2.28
N ASN A 149 -2.58 10.48 -2.23
CA ASN A 149 -1.52 10.27 -1.24
C ASN A 149 -0.46 11.39 -1.22
N THR A 150 -0.22 12.07 -2.35
CA THR A 150 0.80 13.12 -2.45
C THR A 150 0.23 14.54 -2.33
N HIS A 151 -1.06 14.69 -2.03
CA HIS A 151 -1.73 16.00 -2.03
C HIS A 151 -2.25 16.42 -0.65
N CYS A 152 -3.14 15.64 -0.04
CA CYS A 152 -3.77 16.00 1.24
C CYS A 152 -4.42 14.81 1.98
N CYS A 153 -4.54 13.63 1.37
CA CYS A 153 -5.35 12.54 1.92
C CYS A 153 -4.62 11.19 1.89
N THR A 154 -3.48 11.10 2.58
CA THR A 154 -2.70 9.85 2.74
C THR A 154 -3.55 8.70 3.28
N ALA A 155 -4.50 8.97 4.18
CA ALA A 155 -5.38 7.95 4.76
C ALA A 155 -6.19 7.19 3.70
N ARG A 156 -6.72 7.88 2.66
CA ARG A 156 -7.49 7.20 1.60
C ARG A 156 -6.63 6.19 0.85
N GLY A 157 -5.45 6.63 0.45
CA GLY A 157 -4.55 5.75 -0.30
C GLY A 157 -3.94 4.64 0.54
N GLN A 158 -3.75 4.86 1.85
CA GLN A 158 -3.34 3.82 2.79
C GLN A 158 -4.37 2.69 2.89
N VAL A 159 -5.67 2.98 2.82
CA VAL A 159 -6.73 1.96 2.77
C VAL A 159 -6.81 1.33 1.38
N ALA A 160 -6.82 2.18 0.35
CA ALA A 160 -6.95 1.81 -1.06
C ALA A 160 -6.02 0.69 -1.51
N LEU A 161 -4.72 0.85 -1.19
CA LEU A 161 -3.67 0.02 -1.77
C LEU A 161 -3.78 -1.46 -1.38
N TRP A 162 -4.47 -1.77 -0.27
CA TRP A 162 -4.64 -3.14 0.22
C TRP A 162 -5.85 -3.85 -0.39
N ILE A 163 -6.80 -3.11 -0.99
CA ILE A 163 -8.02 -3.67 -1.59
C ILE A 163 -7.70 -4.78 -2.59
N PRO A 164 -6.77 -4.61 -3.57
CA PRO A 164 -6.51 -5.65 -4.55
C PRO A 164 -5.88 -6.89 -3.92
N LEU A 165 -5.04 -6.73 -2.88
CA LEU A 165 -4.47 -7.86 -2.16
C LEU A 165 -5.54 -8.62 -1.37
N ALA A 166 -6.46 -7.91 -0.71
CA ALA A 166 -7.58 -8.53 0.01
C ALA A 166 -8.45 -9.36 -0.94
N LEU A 167 -8.83 -8.79 -2.09
CA LEU A 167 -9.62 -9.49 -3.10
C LEU A 167 -8.86 -10.67 -3.73
N LEU A 168 -7.55 -10.53 -3.95
CA LEU A 168 -6.69 -11.62 -4.40
C LEU A 168 -6.70 -12.79 -3.40
N GLY A 169 -6.55 -12.51 -2.11
CA GLY A 169 -6.60 -13.52 -1.06
C GLY A 169 -7.97 -14.22 -0.99
N VAL A 170 -9.06 -13.46 -1.07
CA VAL A 170 -10.43 -14.02 -1.11
C VAL A 170 -10.60 -14.96 -2.30
N GLU A 171 -10.25 -14.53 -3.50
CA GLU A 171 -10.41 -15.32 -4.72
C GLU A 171 -9.56 -16.61 -4.68
N LEU A 172 -8.35 -16.54 -4.14
CA LEU A 172 -7.50 -17.71 -3.95
C LEU A 172 -8.08 -18.68 -2.90
N ALA A 173 -8.66 -18.16 -1.81
CA ALA A 173 -9.32 -18.97 -0.79
C ALA A 173 -10.54 -19.72 -1.37
N LEU A 174 -11.35 -19.04 -2.19
CA LEU A 174 -12.52 -19.62 -2.85
C LEU A 174 -12.14 -20.73 -3.84
N ARG A 175 -10.97 -20.62 -4.48
CA ARG A 175 -10.47 -21.63 -5.42
C ARG A 175 -9.80 -22.83 -4.76
N ALA A 176 -9.39 -22.70 -3.50
CA ALA A 176 -8.73 -23.78 -2.78
C ALA A 176 -9.72 -24.93 -2.48
N LYS A 177 -9.32 -26.14 -2.89
CA LYS A 177 -10.13 -27.37 -2.72
C LYS A 177 -10.04 -27.98 -1.32
N THR A 178 -8.98 -27.67 -0.58
CA THR A 178 -8.71 -28.22 0.74
C THR A 178 -8.70 -27.12 1.80
N TRP A 179 -9.00 -27.47 3.05
CA TRP A 179 -8.96 -26.54 4.17
C TRP A 179 -7.56 -25.94 4.37
N HIS A 180 -6.51 -26.78 4.37
CA HIS A 180 -5.13 -26.33 4.49
C HIS A 180 -4.70 -25.38 3.36
N GLY A 181 -5.23 -25.58 2.15
CA GLY A 181 -4.98 -24.69 1.01
C GLY A 181 -5.61 -23.29 1.17
N ARG A 182 -6.54 -23.11 2.11
CA ARG A 182 -7.19 -21.82 2.41
C ARG A 182 -6.43 -20.99 3.43
N LEU A 183 -5.56 -21.60 4.24
CA LEU A 183 -4.87 -20.93 5.34
C LEU A 183 -4.02 -19.76 4.84
N ALA A 184 -3.16 -19.98 3.84
CA ALA A 184 -2.31 -18.90 3.31
C ALA A 184 -3.13 -17.76 2.67
N PRO A 185 -4.12 -18.02 1.78
CA PRO A 185 -5.00 -16.97 1.27
C PRO A 185 -5.77 -16.19 2.36
N TRP A 186 -6.20 -16.86 3.43
CA TRP A 186 -6.82 -16.19 4.58
C TRP A 186 -5.84 -15.30 5.33
N CYS A 187 -4.60 -15.74 5.57
CA CYS A 187 -3.59 -14.90 6.18
C CYS A 187 -3.30 -13.66 5.31
N VAL A 188 -3.22 -13.82 3.99
CA VAL A 188 -3.04 -12.70 3.04
C VAL A 188 -4.21 -11.71 3.14
N THR A 189 -5.44 -12.24 3.16
CA THR A 189 -6.66 -11.42 3.27
C THR A 189 -6.73 -10.70 4.61
N GLY A 190 -6.47 -11.42 5.71
CA GLY A 190 -6.49 -10.89 7.07
C GLY A 190 -5.41 -9.82 7.28
N LEU A 191 -4.22 -10.02 6.70
CA LEU A 191 -3.18 -8.99 6.68
C LEU A 191 -3.63 -7.75 5.91
N ALA A 192 -4.16 -7.91 4.69
CA ALA A 192 -4.63 -6.77 3.91
C ALA A 192 -5.73 -5.98 4.65
N ILE A 193 -6.72 -6.67 5.22
CA ILE A 193 -7.80 -6.04 5.98
C ILE A 193 -7.27 -5.38 7.27
N SER A 194 -6.34 -6.01 8.00
CA SER A 194 -5.78 -5.41 9.21
C SER A 194 -5.05 -4.10 8.89
N GLN A 195 -4.35 -4.05 7.75
CA GLN A 195 -3.66 -2.84 7.31
C GLN A 195 -4.62 -1.76 6.79
N MET A 196 -5.77 -2.13 6.22
CA MET A 196 -6.84 -1.18 5.91
C MET A 196 -7.42 -0.54 7.18
N LEU A 197 -7.61 -1.34 8.24
CA LEU A 197 -8.07 -0.82 9.53
C LEU A 197 -7.03 0.09 10.18
N ALA A 198 -5.74 -0.28 10.09
CA ALA A 198 -4.64 0.52 10.58
C ALA A 198 -4.43 1.84 9.81
N GLY A 199 -4.84 1.92 8.54
CA GLY A 199 -4.75 3.13 7.69
C GLY A 199 -5.93 4.10 7.83
N TRP A 200 -6.63 4.10 8.96
CA TRP A 200 -7.83 4.90 9.26
C TRP A 200 -9.04 4.65 8.33
N PHE A 201 -9.60 3.44 8.40
CA PHE A 201 -10.76 3.02 7.59
C PHE A 201 -11.96 3.99 7.64
N GLY A 202 -12.24 4.61 8.80
CA GLY A 202 -13.36 5.56 8.95
C GLY A 202 -13.31 6.72 7.96
N GLN A 203 -12.28 7.57 8.03
CA GLN A 203 -12.14 8.67 7.07
C GLN A 203 -11.73 8.21 5.66
N GLY A 204 -10.99 7.09 5.57
CA GLY A 204 -10.60 6.50 4.29
C GLY A 204 -11.80 6.01 3.45
N ALA A 205 -12.87 5.53 4.09
CA ALA A 205 -14.07 5.00 3.44
C ALA A 205 -15.19 6.04 3.22
N ILE A 206 -15.30 7.07 4.08
CA ILE A 206 -16.39 8.07 4.02
C ILE A 206 -16.18 9.10 2.90
N ASN A 207 -14.93 9.33 2.48
CA ASN A 207 -14.57 10.32 1.46
C ASN A 207 -14.07 9.68 0.14
N ALA A 208 -14.45 8.42 -0.12
CA ALA A 208 -14.10 7.66 -1.33
C ALA A 208 -15.14 7.81 -2.44
#